data_AF-A0A7H0FWV9-F1
#
_entry.id   AF-A0A7H0FWV9-F1
#
_cell.length_a   1.000
_cell.length_b   1.000
_cell.length_c   1.000
_cell.angle_alpha   90.00
_cell.angle_beta   90.00
_cell.angle_gamma   90.00
#
_symmetry.space_group_name_H-M   'P 1'
#
loop_
_entity.id
_entity.type
_entity.pdbx_description
1 polymer ?
#
loop_
_entity_poly.entity_id
_entity_poly.type
_entity_poly.pdbx_seq_one_letter_code
_entity_poly.pdbx_strand_id
1 'polypeptide(L)'
;MKDQIAIFRFTLSTHQSIGPAQLHALWARACETPHVSVGRARGASPDRPTYSLYASQRLENLPQVERRLRLLLEECKLRASLIPLHVT
;
A
#
# COMPACT_ATOMS: atom_id res chain seq x y z
N MET A 1 11.40 -13.43 5.63
CA MET A 1 10.21 -12.59 5.94
C MET A 1 10.23 -11.98 7.35
N LYS A 2 11.34 -11.98 8.11
CA LYS A 2 11.32 -11.61 9.54
C LYS A 2 11.46 -10.10 9.86
N ASP A 3 11.67 -9.25 8.85
CA ASP A 3 11.99 -7.81 9.06
C ASP A 3 11.05 -6.85 8.32
N GLN A 4 9.86 -7.32 7.92
CA GLN A 4 8.86 -6.46 7.28
C GLN A 4 7.86 -5.93 8.31
N ILE A 5 7.62 -4.62 8.26
CA ILE A 5 6.61 -3.93 9.07
C ILE A 5 5.57 -3.29 8.16
N ALA A 6 4.39 -3.01 8.71
CA ALA A 6 3.37 -2.26 7.98
C ALA A 6 3.82 -0.80 7.85
N ILE A 7 4.05 -0.34 6.62
CA ILE A 7 4.50 1.03 6.33
C ILE A 7 3.30 1.94 6.06
N PHE A 8 2.38 1.47 5.22
CA PHE A 8 1.18 2.21 4.85
C PHE A 8 -0.07 1.35 4.99
N ARG A 9 -1.19 2.02 5.21
CA ARG A 9 -2.52 1.45 5.06
C ARG A 9 -3.31 2.32 4.12
N PHE A 10 -4.06 1.72 3.21
CA PHE A 10 -5.01 2.47 2.41
C PHE A 10 -6.37 1.82 2.34
N THR A 11 -7.39 2.66 2.19
CA THR A 11 -8.77 2.24 2.00
C THR A 11 -9.26 2.76 0.67
N LEU A 12 -9.73 1.86 -0.19
CA LEU A 12 -10.30 2.24 -1.47
C LEU A 12 -11.71 2.84 -1.30
N SER A 13 -12.11 3.67 -2.26
CA SER A 13 -13.48 4.12 -2.39
C SER A 13 -14.45 2.94 -2.58
N THR A 14 -15.70 3.20 -2.26
CA THR A 14 -16.81 2.25 -2.43
C THR A 14 -16.82 1.69 -3.86
N HIS A 15 -17.12 0.40 -4.01
CA HIS A 15 -17.11 -0.34 -5.29
C HIS A 15 -15.74 -0.50 -5.98
N GLN A 16 -14.64 -0.04 -5.37
CA GLN A 16 -13.30 -0.29 -5.90
C GLN A 16 -12.61 -1.43 -5.15
N SER A 17 -11.89 -2.26 -5.87
CA SER A 17 -11.06 -3.32 -5.30
C SER A 17 -9.80 -3.50 -6.14
N ILE A 18 -8.76 -4.00 -5.49
CA ILE A 18 -7.53 -4.42 -6.15
C ILE A 18 -7.16 -5.82 -5.68
N GLY A 19 -6.74 -6.66 -6.62
CA GLY A 19 -6.26 -8.01 -6.34
C GLY A 19 -4.87 -7.99 -5.68
N PRO A 20 -4.53 -9.02 -4.90
CA PRO A 20 -3.25 -9.08 -4.18
C PRO A 20 -2.03 -9.01 -5.11
N ALA A 21 -2.07 -9.66 -6.28
CA ALA A 21 -0.96 -9.63 -7.24
C ALA A 21 -0.73 -8.22 -7.83
N GLN A 22 -1.80 -7.55 -8.24
CA GLN A 22 -1.70 -6.18 -8.75
C GLN A 22 -1.24 -5.20 -7.67
N LEU A 23 -1.73 -5.37 -6.45
CA LEU A 23 -1.33 -4.53 -5.32
C LEU A 23 0.15 -4.74 -4.97
N HIS A 24 0.61 -5.99 -4.96
CA HIS A 24 2.02 -6.32 -4.77
C HIS A 24 2.89 -5.66 -5.83
N ALA A 25 2.48 -5.72 -7.11
CA ALA A 25 3.23 -5.08 -8.20
C ALA A 25 3.25 -3.54 -8.12
N LEU A 26 2.17 -2.90 -7.65
CA LEU A 26 2.19 -1.45 -7.39
C LEU A 26 3.13 -1.11 -6.23
N TRP A 27 3.06 -1.89 -5.16
CA TRP A 27 3.86 -1.63 -3.97
C TRP A 27 5.35 -1.86 -4.22
N ALA A 28 5.71 -2.93 -4.93
CA ALA A 28 7.09 -3.19 -5.34
C ALA A 28 7.66 -2.07 -6.22
N ARG A 29 6.84 -1.51 -7.13
CA ARG A 29 7.24 -0.37 -7.96
C ARG A 29 7.42 0.91 -7.15
N ALA A 30 6.55 1.18 -6.18
CA ALA A 30 6.69 2.35 -5.31
C ALA A 30 7.96 2.29 -4.44
N CYS A 31 8.28 1.10 -3.90
CA CYS A 31 9.48 0.86 -3.09
C CYS A 31 10.76 0.66 -3.90
N GLU A 32 10.67 0.49 -5.23
CA GLU A 32 11.79 0.10 -6.09
C GLU A 32 12.48 -1.21 -5.65
N THR A 33 11.71 -2.12 -5.04
CA THR A 33 12.22 -3.43 -4.60
C THR A 33 11.12 -4.49 -4.63
N PRO A 34 11.43 -5.74 -5.04
CA PRO A 34 10.47 -6.84 -4.96
C PRO A 34 10.27 -7.36 -3.53
N HIS A 35 11.09 -6.92 -2.56
CA HIS A 35 11.06 -7.42 -1.18
C HIS A 35 9.96 -6.76 -0.34
N VAL A 36 8.72 -6.89 -0.80
CA VAL A 36 7.52 -6.32 -0.17
C VAL A 36 6.46 -7.39 0.06
N SER A 37 5.47 -7.08 0.91
CA SER A 37 4.27 -7.91 1.06
C SER A 37 3.04 -7.03 1.15
N VAL A 38 1.87 -7.61 0.88
CA VAL A 38 0.59 -6.90 0.94
C VAL A 38 -0.42 -7.75 1.70
N GLY A 39 -1.29 -7.09 2.46
CA GLY A 39 -2.35 -7.74 3.22
C GLY A 39 -3.68 -7.03 3.00
N ARG A 40 -4.78 -7.79 2.98
CA ARG A 40 -6.12 -7.24 3.00
C ARG A 40 -6.70 -7.39 4.40
N ALA A 41 -7.14 -6.28 4.97
CA ALA A 41 -7.91 -6.28 6.20
C ALA A 41 -9.41 -6.18 5.88
N ARG A 42 -10.26 -6.76 6.73
CA ARG A 42 -11.67 -6.39 6.71
C ARG A 42 -11.75 -4.94 7.20
N GLY A 43 -12.11 -4.02 6.30
CA GLY A 43 -12.31 -2.62 6.64
C GLY A 43 -13.46 -2.47 7.62
N ALA A 44 -13.61 -1.28 8.23
CA ALA A 44 -14.71 -0.97 9.14
C ALA A 44 -16.10 -1.07 8.47
N SER A 45 -16.14 -1.02 7.13
CA SER A 45 -17.33 -1.22 6.32
C SER A 45 -17.04 -2.27 5.24
N PRO A 46 -17.97 -3.21 4.98
CA PRO A 46 -17.80 -4.24 3.96
C PRO A 46 -17.60 -3.66 2.55
N ASP A 47 -18.11 -2.45 2.30
CA ASP A 47 -18.07 -1.80 0.99
C ASP A 47 -16.77 -1.05 0.71
N ARG A 48 -15.87 -0.95 1.71
CA ARG A 48 -14.61 -0.19 1.60
C ARG A 48 -13.44 -1.07 2.02
N PRO A 49 -12.81 -1.79 1.06
CA PRO A 49 -11.70 -2.67 1.38
C PRO A 49 -10.49 -1.86 1.84
N THR A 50 -9.89 -2.30 2.95
CA THR A 50 -8.66 -1.74 3.52
C THR A 50 -7.50 -2.70 3.30
N TYR A 51 -6.35 -2.15 2.94
CA TYR A 51 -5.15 -2.90 2.63
C TYR A 51 -3.96 -2.36 3.41
N SER A 52 -3.07 -3.25 3.81
CA SER A 52 -1.81 -2.94 4.50
C SER A 52 -0.64 -3.28 3.57
N LEU A 53 0.33 -2.38 3.52
CA LEU A 53 1.53 -2.49 2.69
C LEU A 53 2.75 -2.68 3.60
N TYR A 54 3.49 -3.76 3.37
CA TYR A 54 4.60 -4.18 4.21
C TYR A 54 5.91 -4.09 3.43
N ALA A 55 6.94 -3.54 4.06
CA ALA A 55 8.30 -3.50 3.51
C ALA A 55 9.31 -3.55 4.66
N SER A 56 10.60 -3.59 4.33
CA SER A 56 11.67 -3.57 5.33
C SER A 56 11.53 -2.35 6.26
N GLN A 57 11.78 -2.53 7.55
CA GLN A 57 11.90 -1.42 8.50
C GLN A 57 13.00 -0.42 8.10
N ARG A 58 13.99 -0.86 7.31
CA ARG A 58 15.08 -0.02 6.80
C ARG A 58 14.75 0.64 5.46
N LEU A 59 13.47 0.66 5.05
CA LEU A 59 13.05 1.34 3.82
C LEU A 59 13.28 2.84 3.97
N GLU A 60 14.21 3.37 3.19
CA GLU A 60 14.56 4.78 3.20
C GLU A 60 13.62 5.60 2.32
N ASN A 61 13.67 6.92 2.47
CA ASN A 61 12.96 7.87 1.61
C ASN A 61 11.43 7.66 1.54
N LEU A 62 10.81 7.34 2.69
CA LEU A 62 9.35 7.15 2.81
C LEU A 62 8.51 8.26 2.12
N PRO A 63 8.86 9.56 2.18
CA PRO A 63 8.11 10.59 1.45
C PRO A 63 8.10 10.39 -0.08
N GLN A 64 9.21 9.93 -0.67
CA GLN A 64 9.28 9.65 -2.11
C GLN A 64 8.52 8.37 -2.47
N VAL A 65 8.62 7.33 -1.62
CA VAL A 65 7.84 6.10 -1.77
C VAL A 65 6.34 6.41 -1.73
N GLU A 66 5.89 7.24 -0.79
CA GLU A 66 4.50 7.66 -0.68
C GLU A 66 4.04 8.41 -1.93
N ARG A 67 4.85 9.36 -2.42
CA ARG A 67 4.56 10.10 -3.64
C ARG A 67 4.38 9.18 -4.84
N ARG A 68 5.30 8.23 -5.06
CA ARG A 68 5.21 7.24 -6.14
C ARG A 68 3.98 6.36 -6.00
N LEU A 69 3.69 5.89 -4.78
CA LEU A 69 2.50 5.08 -4.53
C LEU A 69 1.21 5.83 -4.88
N ARG A 70 1.10 7.11 -4.52
CA ARG A 70 -0.06 7.95 -4.86
C ARG A 70 -0.23 8.08 -6.38
N LEU A 71 0.85 8.38 -7.12
CA LEU A 71 0.82 8.45 -8.59
C LEU A 71 0.38 7.12 -9.23
N LEU A 72 0.93 6.00 -8.77
CA LEU A 72 0.60 4.67 -9.28
C LEU A 72 -0.87 4.29 -9.02
N LEU A 73 -1.44 4.69 -7.87
CA LEU A 73 -2.86 4.50 -7.57
C LEU A 73 -3.74 5.35 -8.49
N GLU A 74 -3.35 6.60 -8.75
CA GLU A 74 -4.04 7.51 -9.68
C GLU A 74 -4.02 6.97 -11.12
N GLU A 75 -2.87 6.48 -11.60
CA GLU A 75 -2.72 5.83 -12.91
C GLU A 75 -3.65 4.60 -13.04
N CYS A 76 -3.81 3.84 -11.95
CA CYS A 76 -4.75 2.72 -11.89
C CYS A 76 -6.21 3.15 -11.70
N LYS A 77 -6.51 4.45 -11.67
CA LYS A 77 -7.84 5.03 -11.38
C LYS A 77 -8.41 4.59 -10.03
N LEU A 78 -7.54 4.25 -9.08
CA LEU A 78 -7.89 3.84 -7.73
C LEU A 78 -7.93 5.07 -6.82
N ARG A 79 -9.12 5.38 -6.31
CA ARG A 79 -9.30 6.43 -5.31
C ARG A 79 -9.06 5.80 -3.94
N ALA A 80 -7.99 6.22 -3.28
CA ALA A 80 -7.55 5.65 -2.02
C ALA A 80 -7.28 6.75 -0.99
N SER A 81 -7.72 6.54 0.24
CA SER A 81 -7.19 7.27 1.39
C SER A 81 -5.97 6.50 1.90
N LEU A 82 -4.78 7.08 1.77
CA LEU A 82 -3.49 6.50 2.19
C LEU A 82 -3.04 7.13 3.50
N ILE A 83 -2.69 6.28 4.47
CA ILE A 83 -2.25 6.65 5.82
C ILE A 83 -0.89 6.01 6.09
N PRO A 84 0.14 6.79 6.47
CA PRO A 84 1.39 6.24 6.99
C PRO A 84 1.16 5.60 8.36
N LEU A 85 1.64 4.38 8.54
CA LEU A 85 1.63 3.66 9.83
C LEU A 85 2.99 3.72 10.52
N HIS A 86 4.06 3.91 9.75
CA HIS A 86 5.39 4.12 10.26
C HIS A 86 5.86 5.53 9.88
N VAL A 87 6.05 6.37 10.89
CA VAL A 87 6.61 7.71 10.77
C VAL A 87 7.92 7.66 11.54
N THR A 88 9.03 7.55 10.82
CA THR A 88 10.37 7.82 11.37
C THR A 88 10.59 9.31 11.45
#